data_AF-A0A7L1KJC6-F1
#
_entry.id   AF-A0A7L1KJC6-F1
#
_cell.length_a   1.000
_cell.length_b   1.000
_cell.length_c   1.000
_cell.angle_alpha   90.00
_cell.angle_beta   90.00
_cell.angle_gamma   90.00
#
_symmetry.space_group_name_H-M   'P 1'
#
loop_
_entity.id
_entity.type
_entity.pdbx_description
1 polymer ?
#
loop_
_entity_poly.entity_id
_entity_poly.type
_entity_poly.pdbx_seq_one_letter_code
_entity_poly.pdbx_strand_id
1 'polypeptide(L)'
;GGILADDMGLGKTIQVIAFLSGMFDAELIQHVLLVMPTTLVSSWLAEFARWTPGMRVKEFHGSSKSERTRNLEKVQRKKGIVITTY
;
A
#
# COMPACT_ATOMS: atom_id res chain seq x y z
N GLY A 1 4.76 -15.13 -10.13
CA GLY A 1 4.73 -14.73 -8.71
C GLY A 1 6.11 -14.89 -8.13
N GLY A 2 6.40 -14.26 -6.99
CA GLY A 2 7.69 -14.33 -6.30
C GLY A 2 7.50 -14.21 -4.80
N ILE A 3 8.48 -14.68 -4.03
CA ILE A 3 8.49 -14.62 -2.56
C ILE A 3 9.75 -13.85 -2.14
N LEU A 4 9.57 -12.83 -1.30
CA LEU A 4 10.66 -12.10 -0.66
C LEU A 4 10.73 -12.52 0.81
N ALA A 5 11.64 -13.45 1.12
CA ALA A 5 11.73 -14.12 2.43
C ALA A 5 13.09 -13.90 3.12
N ASP A 6 13.67 -12.72 2.95
CA ASP A 6 14.92 -12.36 3.62
C ASP A 6 14.75 -12.18 5.13
N ASP A 7 15.86 -12.14 5.87
CA ASP A 7 15.88 -11.90 7.31
C ASP A 7 15.18 -10.59 7.72
N MET A 8 14.68 -10.56 8.96
CA MET A 8 14.10 -9.36 9.57
C MET A 8 15.16 -8.25 9.64
N GLY A 9 14.74 -7.00 9.36
CA GLY A 9 15.64 -5.84 9.41
C GLY A 9 16.34 -5.48 8.09
N LEU A 10 16.29 -6.33 7.06
CA LEU A 10 16.94 -6.07 5.76
C LEU A 10 16.18 -5.08 4.84
N GLY A 11 15.23 -4.32 5.39
CA GLY A 11 14.55 -3.27 4.62
C GLY A 11 13.55 -3.78 3.58
N LYS A 12 12.94 -4.95 3.76
CA LYS A 12 11.93 -5.48 2.83
C LYS A 12 10.80 -4.47 2.52
N THR A 13 10.38 -3.69 3.51
CA THR A 13 9.39 -2.63 3.30
C THR A 13 9.86 -1.61 2.27
N ILE A 14 11.08 -1.09 2.38
CA ILE A 14 11.60 -0.10 1.44
C ILE A 14 11.84 -0.70 0.05
N GLN A 15 12.26 -1.97 -0.03
CA GLN A 15 12.38 -2.68 -1.30
C GLN A 15 11.04 -2.76 -2.04
N VAL A 16 9.96 -3.13 -1.32
CA VAL A 16 8.61 -3.18 -1.90
C VAL A 16 8.14 -1.78 -2.30
N ILE A 17 8.35 -0.76 -1.47
CA ILE A 17 7.97 0.62 -1.79
C ILE A 17 8.69 1.10 -3.06
N ALA A 18 10.01 0.89 -3.16
CA ALA A 18 10.80 1.27 -4.33
C ALA A 18 10.35 0.54 -5.60
N PHE A 19 10.08 -0.76 -5.50
CA PHE A 19 9.53 -1.55 -6.60
C PHE A 19 8.19 -0.97 -7.09
N LEU A 20 7.25 -0.73 -6.16
CA LEU A 20 5.94 -0.18 -6.52
C LEU A 20 6.05 1.22 -7.14
N SER A 21 6.91 2.09 -6.60
CA SER A 21 7.16 3.42 -7.18
C SER A 21 7.57 3.31 -8.64
N GLY A 22 8.59 2.49 -8.95
CA GLY A 22 9.05 2.30 -10.32
C GLY A 22 7.98 1.72 -11.25
N MET A 23 7.14 0.82 -10.75
CA MET A 23 6.03 0.25 -11.53
C MET A 23 4.92 1.29 -11.82
N PHE A 24 4.65 2.21 -10.88
CA PHE A 24 3.73 3.32 -11.11
C PHE A 24 4.31 4.36 -12.07
N ASP A 25 5.58 4.72 -11.91
CA ASP A 25 6.27 5.70 -12.76
C ASP A 25 6.40 5.20 -14.22
N ALA A 26 6.59 3.89 -14.40
CA ALA A 26 6.59 3.23 -15.71
C ALA A 26 5.17 2.97 -16.27
N GLU A 27 4.12 3.40 -15.56
CA GLU A 27 2.72 3.20 -15.91
C GLU A 27 2.31 1.72 -16.12
N LEU A 28 3.08 0.78 -15.55
CA LEU A 28 2.82 -0.67 -15.67
C LEU A 28 1.71 -1.14 -14.73
N ILE A 29 1.43 -0.38 -13.68
CA ILE A 29 0.35 -0.63 -12.72
C ILE A 29 -0.45 0.63 -12.45
N GLN A 30 -1.72 0.44 -12.06
CA GLN A 30 -2.61 1.53 -11.67
C GLN A 30 -3.20 1.34 -10.27
N HIS A 31 -3.29 0.10 -9.78
CA HIS A 31 -3.88 -0.22 -8.49
C HIS A 31 -3.07 -1.32 -7.79
N VAL A 32 -2.91 -1.19 -6.48
CA VAL A 32 -2.24 -2.20 -5.64
C VAL A 32 -3.06 -2.41 -4.36
N LEU A 33 -3.20 -3.67 -3.94
CA LEU A 33 -3.71 -4.05 -2.63
C LEU A 33 -2.58 -4.64 -1.80
N LEU A 34 -2.29 -4.02 -0.66
CA LEU A 34 -1.39 -4.55 0.36
C LEU A 34 -2.23 -5.11 1.50
N VAL A 35 -1.94 -6.35 1.90
CA VAL A 35 -2.59 -7.03 3.04
C VAL A 35 -1.52 -7.30 4.08
N MET A 36 -1.72 -6.84 5.32
CA MET A 36 -0.72 -6.94 6.38
C MET A 36 -1.35 -6.99 7.78
N PRO A 37 -0.63 -7.38 8.84
CA PRO A 37 -1.13 -7.24 10.21
C PRO A 37 -1.43 -5.76 10.53
N THR A 38 -2.47 -5.48 11.32
CA THR A 38 -2.86 -4.12 11.73
C THR A 38 -1.70 -3.34 12.35
N THR A 39 -0.84 -4.02 13.10
CA THR A 39 0.33 -3.42 13.76
C THR A 39 1.37 -2.86 12.79
N LEU A 40 1.38 -3.27 11.53
CA LEU A 40 2.31 -2.78 10.51
C LEU A 40 1.76 -1.60 9.70
N VAL A 41 0.45 -1.32 9.74
CA VAL A 41 -0.17 -0.33 8.86
C VAL A 41 0.42 1.06 9.07
N SER A 42 0.56 1.50 10.33
CA SER A 42 1.10 2.82 10.64
C SER A 42 2.56 2.99 10.22
N SER A 43 3.40 1.96 10.40
CA SER A 43 4.80 2.02 9.98
C SER A 43 4.92 2.06 8.46
N TRP A 44 4.12 1.27 7.72
CA TRP A 44 4.12 1.30 6.26
C TRP A 44 3.64 2.65 5.71
N LEU A 45 2.59 3.24 6.28
CA LEU A 45 2.14 4.58 5.89
C LEU A 45 3.23 5.64 6.12
N ALA A 46 3.97 5.56 7.23
CA ALA A 46 5.08 6.45 7.51
C ALA A 46 6.23 6.28 6.51
N GLU A 47 6.59 5.04 6.16
CA GLU A 47 7.62 4.77 5.14
C GLU A 47 7.18 5.28 3.75
N PHE A 48 5.93 5.07 3.34
CA PHE A 48 5.41 5.64 2.09
C PHE A 48 5.46 7.17 2.07
N ALA A 49 5.08 7.81 3.18
CA ALA A 49 5.14 9.27 3.29
C ALA A 49 6.59 9.79 3.25
N ARG A 50 7.53 9.04 3.81
CA ARG A 50 8.95 9.38 3.84
C ARG A 50 9.63 9.22 2.49
N TRP A 51 9.42 8.09 1.81
CA TRP A 51 10.18 7.71 0.62
C TRP A 51 9.48 8.07 -0.69
N THR A 52 8.15 8.11 -0.70
CA THR A 52 7.34 8.36 -1.90
C THR A 52 6.17 9.31 -1.60
N PRO A 53 6.43 10.57 -1.16
CA PRO A 53 5.38 11.49 -0.68
C PRO A 53 4.30 11.82 -1.72
N GLY A 54 4.59 11.68 -3.01
CA GLY A 54 3.62 11.89 -4.10
C GLY A 54 2.71 10.69 -4.37
N MET A 55 3.00 9.52 -3.82
CA MET A 55 2.28 8.29 -4.14
C MET A 55 0.97 8.21 -3.34
N ARG A 56 -0.14 7.91 -4.01
CA ARG A 56 -1.45 7.82 -3.36
C ARG A 56 -1.57 6.49 -2.60
N VAL A 57 -1.43 6.56 -1.28
CA VAL A 57 -1.63 5.41 -0.39
C VAL A 57 -2.78 5.69 0.57
N LYS A 58 -3.69 4.73 0.73
CA LYS A 58 -4.83 4.83 1.65
C LYS A 58 -5.02 3.54 2.44
N GLU A 59 -5.15 3.70 3.75
CA GLU A 59 -5.63 2.65 4.62
C GLU A 59 -7.12 2.37 4.35
N PHE A 60 -7.45 1.10 4.29
CA PHE A 60 -8.80 0.58 4.19
C PHE A 60 -9.31 0.23 5.58
N HIS A 61 -9.71 1.25 6.33
CA HIS A 61 -10.39 1.09 7.60
C HIS A 61 -11.84 1.58 7.46
N GLY A 62 -12.77 0.89 8.10
CA GLY A 62 -14.17 1.32 8.17
C GLY A 62 -14.96 0.45 9.12
N SER A 63 -15.58 1.07 10.13
CA SER A 63 -16.39 0.36 11.13
C SER A 63 -17.69 -0.17 10.52
N SER A 64 -18.18 0.47 9.45
CA SER A 64 -19.40 0.10 8.74
C SER A 64 -19.14 -0.35 7.29
N LYS A 65 -20.04 -1.17 6.75
CA LYS A 65 -20.00 -1.63 5.35
C LYS A 65 -20.12 -0.47 4.35
N SER A 66 -20.90 0.56 4.67
CA SER A 66 -21.07 1.75 3.82
C SER A 66 -19.78 2.57 3.72
N GLU A 67 -19.07 2.75 4.84
CA GLU A 67 -17.77 3.44 4.87
C GLU A 67 -16.71 2.69 4.06
N ARG A 68 -16.64 1.37 4.23
CA ARG A 68 -15.78 0.49 3.42
C ARG A 68 -16.09 0.60 1.92
N THR A 69 -17.36 0.56 1.54
CA THR A 69 -17.77 0.67 0.13
C THR A 69 -17.33 2.02 -0.47
N ARG A 70 -17.55 3.12 0.25
CA ARG A 70 -17.14 4.47 -0.18
C ARG A 70 -15.63 4.62 -0.31
N ASN A 71 -14.85 3.99 0.58
CA ASN A 71 -13.39 4.03 0.52
C ASN A 71 -12.85 3.24 -0.68
N LEU A 72 -13.43 2.08 -0.98
CA LEU A 72 -13.09 1.30 -2.19
C LEU A 72 -13.36 2.09 -3.47
N GLU A 73 -14.54 2.70 -3.60
CA GLU A 73 -14.91 3.49 -4.78
C GLU A 73 -13.92 4.64 -5.03
N LYS A 74 -13.49 5.33 -3.97
CA LYS A 74 -12.53 6.43 -4.08
C LYS A 74 -11.17 5.95 -4.62
N VAL A 75 -10.71 4.78 -4.19
CA VAL A 75 -9.40 4.26 -4.63
C VAL A 75 -9.49 3.71 -6.05
N GLN A 76 -10.57 3.00 -6.40
CA GLN A 76 -10.81 2.52 -7.76
C GLN A 76 -10.81 3.67 -8.79
N ARG A 77 -11.33 4.86 -8.43
CA ARG A 77 -11.36 6.00 -9.35
C ARG A 77 -10.03 6.75 -9.49
N LYS A 78 -9.17 6.74 -8.46
CA LYS A 78 -8.04 7.67 -8.35
C LYS A 78 -6.65 7.06 -8.54
N LYS A 79 -6.57 5.78 -8.90
CA LYS A 79 -5.33 4.97 -8.94
C LYS A 79 -4.63 4.93 -7.57
N GLY A 80 -3.66 4.04 -7.39
CA GLY A 80 -2.81 3.99 -6.19
C GLY A 80 -2.97 2.75 -5.33
N ILE A 81 -2.58 2.86 -4.06
CA ILE A 81 -2.43 1.74 -3.14
C ILE A 81 -3.50 1.76 -2.06
N VAL A 82 -4.10 0.59 -1.83
CA VAL A 82 -4.94 0.29 -0.67
C VAL A 82 -4.15 -0.60 0.29
N ILE A 83 -4.13 -0.23 1.56
CA ILE A 83 -3.62 -1.09 2.64
C ILE A 83 -4.80 -1.61 3.44
N THR A 84 -4.96 -2.92 3.55
CA THR A 84 -5.95 -3.57 4.41
C THR A 84 -5.27 -4.53 5.37
N THR A 85 -6.01 -4.95 6.38
CA THR A 85 -5.56 -5.94 7.35
C THR A 85 -6.24 -7.28 7.11
N TYR A 86 -5.62 -8.35 7.63
CA TYR A 86 -6.29 -9.62 7.85
C TYR A 86 -6.94 -9.70 9.23
#